data_AF-D2Z6I1-F1
#
_entry.id   AF-D2Z6I1-F1
#
_cell.length_a   1.000
_cell.length_b   1.000
_cell.length_c   1.000
_cell.angle_alpha   90.00
_cell.angle_beta   90.00
_cell.angle_gamma   90.00
#
_symmetry.space_group_name_H-M   'P 1'
#
loop_
_entity.id
_entity.type
_entity.pdbx_description
1 polymer ?
#
loop_
_entity_poly.entity_id
_entity_poly.type
_entity_poly.pdbx_seq_one_letter_code
_entity_poly.pdbx_strand_id
1 'polypeptide(L)'
;MGKVTAGKEMLGDFAPQFAGFNDDVLFGEVWSREDKLAPRERSIVTVSALLSSGILDSSLKFHIQKAKDNGVTKEEMVKDMGRYDVVLIGFPIWWYVAPRIIQTFLESYDFSGKKISLFATSGMSGMGDTQEILRLSCPGAATWGAGRRFSESASESEINRWVGKSSF
;
A
#
# COMPACT_ATOMS: atom_id res chain seq x y z
N MET A 1 -20.28 10.15 9.90
CA MET A 1 -19.43 11.07 9.09
C MET A 1 -20.25 12.28 8.63
N GLY A 2 -19.65 13.47 8.47
CA GLY A 2 -20.33 14.63 7.87
C GLY A 2 -20.55 14.45 6.36
N LYS A 3 -21.53 15.16 5.78
CA LYS A 3 -21.86 15.06 4.35
C LYS A 3 -20.70 15.63 3.50
N VAL A 4 -20.22 14.86 2.53
CA VAL A 4 -19.19 15.29 1.57
C VAL A 4 -19.88 15.89 0.34
N THR A 5 -19.44 17.08 -0.10
CA THR A 5 -20.04 17.83 -1.22
C THR A 5 -19.03 18.24 -2.31
N ALA A 6 -17.75 17.88 -2.13
CA ALA A 6 -16.68 18.33 -3.00
C ALA A 6 -16.85 17.88 -4.47
N GLY A 7 -17.46 16.72 -4.72
CA GLY A 7 -17.76 16.25 -6.06
C GLY A 7 -18.75 17.17 -6.77
N LYS A 8 -19.87 17.49 -6.10
CA LYS A 8 -20.90 18.41 -6.63
C LYS A 8 -20.41 19.84 -6.74
N GLU A 9 -19.57 20.31 -5.82
CA GLU A 9 -19.01 21.66 -5.86
C GLU A 9 -18.01 21.85 -7.01
N MET A 10 -17.16 20.85 -7.29
CA MET A 10 -16.12 20.99 -8.32
C MET A 10 -16.57 20.53 -9.72
N LEU A 11 -17.43 19.52 -9.79
CA LEU A 11 -17.78 18.84 -11.04
C LEU A 11 -19.28 18.84 -11.33
N GLY A 12 -20.10 19.50 -10.50
CA GLY A 12 -21.56 19.47 -10.64
C GLY A 12 -22.05 19.97 -12.01
N ASP A 13 -21.49 21.08 -12.50
CA ASP A 13 -21.90 21.65 -13.79
C ASP A 13 -21.31 20.88 -14.99
N PHE A 14 -20.09 20.35 -14.85
CA PHE A 14 -19.38 19.67 -15.94
C PHE A 14 -19.79 18.19 -16.09
N ALA A 15 -19.90 17.47 -14.98
CA ALA A 15 -20.14 16.03 -14.92
C ALA A 15 -21.02 15.66 -13.70
N PRO A 16 -22.32 16.05 -13.70
CA PRO A 16 -23.21 15.94 -12.53
C PRO A 16 -23.39 14.51 -12.01
N GLN A 17 -23.46 13.52 -12.91
CA GLN A 17 -23.56 12.11 -12.50
C GLN A 17 -22.29 11.63 -11.80
N PHE A 18 -21.12 12.02 -12.32
CA PHE A 18 -19.84 11.65 -11.73
C PHE A 18 -19.66 12.32 -10.35
N ALA A 19 -20.03 13.60 -10.25
CA ALA A 19 -20.11 14.32 -8.97
C ALA A 19 -21.03 13.61 -7.96
N GLY A 20 -22.19 13.12 -8.43
CA GLY A 20 -23.12 12.32 -7.63
C GLY A 20 -22.51 11.01 -7.13
N PHE A 21 -21.79 10.26 -7.97
CA PHE A 21 -21.12 9.03 -7.53
C PHE A 21 -20.06 9.28 -6.45
N ASN A 22 -19.32 10.40 -6.52
CA ASN A 22 -18.36 10.73 -5.48
C ASN A 22 -19.06 11.02 -4.13
N ASP A 23 -20.03 11.93 -4.14
CA ASP A 23 -20.61 12.43 -2.90
C ASP A 23 -21.60 11.44 -2.29
N ASP A 24 -22.52 10.92 -3.09
CA ASP A 24 -23.65 10.12 -2.62
C ASP A 24 -23.25 8.65 -2.48
N VAL A 25 -22.50 8.08 -3.44
CA VAL A 25 -22.18 6.65 -3.43
C VAL A 25 -20.87 6.37 -2.71
N LEU A 26 -19.76 6.98 -3.11
CA LEU A 26 -18.47 6.73 -2.47
C LEU A 26 -18.51 7.19 -1.01
N PHE A 27 -18.82 8.45 -0.74
CA PHE A 27 -18.81 8.94 0.64
C PHE A 27 -20.13 8.70 1.38
N GLY A 28 -21.28 8.85 0.71
CA GLY A 28 -22.58 8.66 1.34
C GLY A 28 -22.92 7.20 1.66
N GLU A 29 -22.48 6.23 0.85
CA GLU A 29 -22.76 4.81 1.08
C GLU A 29 -21.50 4.00 1.43
N VAL A 30 -20.45 4.02 0.59
CA VAL A 30 -19.30 3.12 0.75
C VAL A 30 -18.54 3.41 2.03
N TRP A 31 -18.20 4.67 2.28
CA TRP A 31 -17.51 5.07 3.52
C TRP A 31 -18.41 5.02 4.75
N SER A 32 -19.74 5.13 4.58
CA SER A 32 -20.72 5.05 5.67
C SER A 32 -21.02 3.62 6.14
N ARG A 33 -20.55 2.58 5.43
CA ARG A 33 -20.64 1.18 5.84
C ARG A 33 -19.66 0.84 6.98
N GLU A 34 -19.81 1.55 8.10
CA GLU A 34 -18.98 1.43 9.29
C GLU A 34 -19.25 0.12 10.05
N ASP A 35 -20.43 -0.49 9.86
CA ASP A 35 -20.81 -1.80 10.42
C ASP A 35 -20.05 -2.98 9.77
N LYS A 36 -19.48 -2.77 8.57
CA LYS A 36 -18.72 -3.79 7.84
C LYS A 36 -17.20 -3.65 8.00
N LEU A 37 -16.72 -2.42 8.06
CA LEU A 37 -15.29 -2.11 8.21
C LEU A 37 -15.17 -0.74 8.86
N ALA A 38 -14.44 -0.66 9.98
CA ALA A 38 -14.34 0.57 10.73
C ALA A 38 -13.69 1.67 9.87
N PRO A 39 -14.07 2.96 10.05
CA PRO A 39 -13.43 4.08 9.35
C PRO A 39 -11.90 4.08 9.45
N ARG A 40 -11.36 3.64 10.59
CA ARG A 40 -9.92 3.47 10.82
C ARG A 40 -9.30 2.46 9.86
N GLU A 41 -9.86 1.25 9.78
CA GLU A 41 -9.36 0.15 8.94
C GLU A 41 -9.51 0.48 7.46
N ARG A 42 -10.64 1.07 7.07
CA ARG A 42 -10.91 1.54 5.71
C ARG A 42 -9.90 2.59 5.25
N SER A 43 -9.52 3.51 6.14
CA SER A 43 -8.49 4.50 5.87
C SER A 43 -7.12 3.87 5.64
N ILE A 44 -6.72 2.90 6.45
CA ILE A 44 -5.44 2.19 6.26
C ILE A 44 -5.40 1.51 4.89
N VAL A 45 -6.44 0.73 4.56
CA VAL A 45 -6.53 0.02 3.26
C VAL A 45 -6.50 1.00 2.08
N THR A 46 -7.19 2.13 2.19
CA THR A 46 -7.23 3.13 1.11
C THR A 46 -5.87 3.80 0.90
N VAL A 47 -5.18 4.18 1.98
CA VAL A 47 -3.83 4.76 1.90
C VAL A 47 -2.84 3.76 1.30
N SER A 48 -2.90 2.49 1.73
CA SER A 48 -2.07 1.42 1.16
C SER A 48 -2.35 1.21 -0.33
N ALA A 49 -3.61 1.23 -0.75
CA ALA A 49 -4.00 1.07 -2.15
C ALA A 49 -3.47 2.23 -3.02
N LEU A 50 -3.66 3.49 -2.59
CA LEU A 50 -3.17 4.66 -3.31
C LEU A 50 -1.65 4.63 -3.48
N LEU A 51 -0.90 4.32 -2.41
CA LEU A 51 0.55 4.16 -2.47
C LEU A 51 0.96 3.05 -3.44
N SER A 52 0.33 1.88 -3.36
CA SER A 52 0.64 0.71 -4.20
C SER A 52 0.34 0.97 -5.68
N SER A 53 -0.68 1.78 -5.97
CA SER A 53 -1.07 2.20 -7.32
C SER A 53 -0.24 3.38 -7.85
N GLY A 54 0.71 3.91 -7.06
CA GLY A 54 1.50 5.08 -7.46
C GLY A 54 0.71 6.39 -7.51
N ILE A 55 -0.47 6.44 -6.90
CA ILE A 55 -1.30 7.64 -6.80
C ILE A 55 -0.79 8.44 -5.60
N LEU A 56 0.15 9.35 -5.87
CA LEU A 56 0.87 10.14 -4.85
C LEU A 56 0.46 11.63 -4.82
N ASP A 57 -0.70 11.95 -5.37
CA ASP A 57 -1.19 13.33 -5.54
C ASP A 57 -1.99 13.84 -4.32
N SER A 58 -2.83 14.86 -4.54
CA SER A 58 -3.72 15.42 -3.52
C SER A 58 -4.66 14.38 -2.90
N SER A 59 -4.98 13.30 -3.61
CA SER A 59 -5.83 12.20 -3.12
C SER A 59 -5.14 11.47 -1.96
N LEU A 60 -3.86 11.12 -2.11
CA LEU A 60 -3.09 10.47 -1.05
C LEU A 60 -3.00 11.37 0.19
N LYS A 61 -2.71 12.65 -0.01
CA LYS A 61 -2.66 13.63 1.09
C LYS A 61 -3.99 13.72 1.83
N PHE A 62 -5.11 13.79 1.11
CA PHE A 62 -6.45 13.81 1.68
C PHE A 62 -6.73 12.54 2.51
N HIS A 63 -6.40 11.37 1.97
CA HIS A 63 -6.68 10.11 2.66
C HIS A 63 -5.77 9.85 3.87
N ILE A 64 -4.52 10.35 3.88
CA ILE A 64 -3.66 10.33 5.08
C ILE A 64 -4.27 11.23 6.18
N GLN A 65 -4.73 12.43 5.82
CA GLN A 65 -5.39 13.30 6.80
C GLN A 65 -6.66 12.66 7.35
N LYS A 66 -7.48 12.07 6.48
CA LYS A 66 -8.69 11.35 6.88
C LYS A 66 -8.39 10.12 7.75
N ALA A 67 -7.27 9.44 7.50
CA ALA A 67 -6.82 8.35 8.35
C ALA A 67 -6.49 8.83 9.77
N LYS A 68 -5.77 9.95 9.89
CA LYS A 68 -5.50 10.60 11.17
C LYS A 68 -6.78 10.99 11.90
N ASP A 69 -7.75 11.58 11.19
CA ASP A 69 -9.03 12.00 11.76
C ASP A 69 -9.87 10.78 12.23
N ASN A 70 -9.73 9.64 11.55
CA ASN A 70 -10.35 8.36 11.94
C ASN A 70 -9.57 7.59 13.03
N GLY A 71 -8.58 8.22 13.67
CA GLY A 71 -7.85 7.64 14.79
C GLY A 71 -6.72 6.69 14.39
N VAL A 72 -6.29 6.67 13.13
CA VAL A 72 -5.04 6.00 12.75
C VAL A 72 -3.88 6.79 13.36
N THR A 73 -3.08 6.12 14.18
CA THR A 73 -1.95 6.77 14.84
C THR A 73 -0.76 6.91 13.89
N LYS A 74 0.19 7.79 14.25
CA LYS A 74 1.45 7.91 13.51
C LYS A 74 2.18 6.56 13.52
N GLU A 75 2.11 5.82 14.62
CA GLU A 75 2.71 4.51 14.82
C GLU A 75 2.15 3.45 13.87
N GLU A 76 0.85 3.54 13.55
CA GLU A 76 0.12 2.64 12.66
C GLU A 76 0.32 2.99 11.17
N MET A 77 0.69 4.24 10.87
CA MET A 77 1.16 4.67 9.54
C MET A 77 2.62 4.23 9.27
N VAL A 78 3.09 3.23 10.03
CA VAL A 78 4.47 2.72 10.17
C VAL A 78 5.41 3.78 10.73
N LYS A 79 5.51 3.88 12.06
CA LYS A 79 6.60 4.64 12.73
C LYS A 79 7.59 3.72 13.42
N ASP A 80 7.12 2.58 13.90
CA ASP A 80 7.91 1.67 14.72
C ASP A 80 8.12 0.34 14.01
N MET A 81 9.18 0.29 13.21
CA MET A 81 9.63 -0.93 12.57
C MET A 81 10.02 -2.00 13.60
N GLY A 82 10.33 -1.60 14.84
CA GLY A 82 10.71 -2.45 15.97
C GLY A 82 9.69 -3.53 16.31
N ARG A 83 8.41 -3.31 16.04
CA ARG A 83 7.31 -4.26 16.34
C ARG A 83 7.24 -5.46 15.41
N TYR A 84 8.03 -5.48 14.35
CA TYR A 84 8.01 -6.51 13.33
C TYR A 84 9.36 -7.23 13.28
N ASP A 85 9.31 -8.55 13.40
CA ASP A 85 10.47 -9.42 13.13
C ASP A 85 10.60 -9.70 11.64
N VAL A 86 9.46 -9.75 10.94
CA VAL A 86 9.36 -10.01 9.50
C VAL A 86 8.58 -8.91 8.79
N VAL A 87 9.13 -8.44 7.67
CA VAL A 87 8.51 -7.44 6.81
C VAL A 87 8.37 -7.99 5.39
N LEU A 88 7.12 -8.09 4.93
CA LEU A 88 6.80 -8.44 3.54
C LEU A 88 6.61 -7.15 2.74
N ILE A 89 7.41 -6.97 1.68
CA ILE A 89 7.37 -5.77 0.84
C ILE A 89 6.90 -6.17 -0.56
N GLY A 90 5.69 -5.74 -0.90
CA GLY A 90 5.05 -5.97 -2.19
C GLY A 90 5.12 -4.75 -3.11
N PHE A 91 5.45 -4.95 -4.39
CA PHE A 91 5.45 -3.86 -5.38
C PHE A 91 5.21 -4.33 -6.81
N PRO A 92 4.74 -3.47 -7.73
CA PRO A 92 4.76 -3.78 -9.16
C PRO A 92 6.20 -3.76 -9.70
N ILE A 93 6.48 -4.47 -10.80
CA ILE A 93 7.73 -4.28 -11.55
C ILE A 93 7.53 -3.21 -12.62
N TRP A 94 8.36 -2.16 -12.59
CA TRP A 94 8.41 -1.12 -13.62
C TRP A 94 9.78 -1.17 -14.29
N TRP A 95 9.80 -1.39 -15.61
CA TRP A 95 11.06 -1.46 -16.37
C TRP A 95 12.09 -2.39 -15.73
N TYR A 96 11.68 -3.62 -15.40
CA TYR A 96 12.51 -4.68 -14.80
C TYR A 96 12.93 -4.50 -13.34
N VAL A 97 12.59 -3.38 -12.69
CA VAL A 97 12.97 -3.11 -11.29
C VAL A 97 11.80 -2.61 -10.44
N ALA A 98 11.98 -2.62 -9.10
CA ALA A 98 11.04 -1.98 -8.18
C ALA A 98 10.96 -0.45 -8.39
N PRO A 99 9.78 0.15 -8.23
CA PRO A 99 9.61 1.60 -8.18
C PRO A 99 10.51 2.25 -7.11
N ARG A 100 11.03 3.45 -7.40
CA ARG A 100 11.91 4.20 -6.50
C ARG A 100 11.31 4.46 -5.11
N ILE A 101 9.98 4.52 -5.00
CA ILE A 101 9.31 4.71 -3.70
C ILE A 101 9.62 3.59 -2.70
N ILE A 102 9.93 2.38 -3.18
CA ILE A 102 10.33 1.25 -2.32
C ILE A 102 11.72 1.48 -1.71
N GLN A 103 12.62 2.14 -2.44
CA GLN A 103 13.92 2.54 -1.92
C GLN A 103 13.76 3.59 -0.83
N THR A 104 12.96 4.63 -1.08
CA THR A 104 12.66 5.65 -0.07
C THR A 104 12.03 5.05 1.18
N PHE A 105 11.15 4.05 1.03
CA PHE A 105 10.62 3.31 2.17
C PHE A 105 11.72 2.60 2.97
N LEU A 106 12.61 1.85 2.30
CA LEU A 106 13.71 1.16 2.96
C LEU A 106 14.71 2.13 3.64
N GLU A 107 14.96 3.27 3.02
CA GLU A 107 15.83 4.33 3.55
C GLU A 107 15.23 5.01 4.79
N SER A 108 13.90 4.93 4.97
CA SER A 108 13.18 5.65 6.02
C SER A 108 13.14 4.93 7.37
N TYR A 109 13.56 3.65 7.44
CA TYR A 109 13.47 2.85 8.67
C TYR A 109 14.72 2.02 8.94
N ASP A 110 14.95 1.69 10.22
CA ASP A 110 15.96 0.70 10.63
C ASP A 110 15.37 -0.71 10.57
N PHE A 111 16.00 -1.56 9.74
CA PHE A 111 15.62 -2.96 9.58
C PHE A 111 16.61 -3.93 10.26
N SER A 112 17.50 -3.44 11.12
CA SER A 112 18.46 -4.26 11.84
C SER A 112 17.77 -5.37 12.65
N GLY A 113 18.23 -6.60 12.47
CA GLY A 113 17.66 -7.79 13.12
C GLY A 113 16.35 -8.30 12.52
N LYS A 114 15.85 -7.69 11.43
CA LYS A 114 14.59 -8.07 10.79
C LYS A 114 14.82 -8.95 9.58
N LYS A 115 13.80 -9.73 9.22
CA LYS A 115 13.73 -10.50 7.99
C LYS A 115 12.88 -9.76 6.95
N ILE A 116 13.47 -9.42 5.81
CA ILE A 116 12.75 -8.81 4.69
C ILE A 116 12.51 -9.88 3.63
N SER A 117 11.27 -9.99 3.17
CA SER A 117 10.90 -10.81 2.02
C SER A 117 10.16 -9.97 1.00
N LEU A 118 10.71 -9.93 -0.21
CA LEU A 118 10.14 -9.19 -1.31
C LEU A 118 9.15 -10.05 -2.09
N PHE A 119 8.06 -9.44 -2.55
CA PHE A 119 7.27 -10.01 -3.62
C PHE A 119 6.86 -8.95 -4.64
N ALA A 120 6.64 -9.38 -5.88
CA ALA A 120 6.24 -8.48 -6.93
C ALA A 120 5.19 -9.08 -7.86
N THR A 121 4.35 -8.22 -8.44
CA THR A 121 3.42 -8.60 -9.50
C THR A 121 3.84 -8.00 -10.84
N SER A 122 3.69 -8.77 -11.91
CA SER A 122 4.06 -8.35 -13.27
C SER A 122 3.40 -9.25 -14.31
N GLY A 123 3.11 -8.69 -15.50
CA GLY A 123 2.64 -9.48 -16.64
C GLY A 123 3.77 -10.27 -17.33
N MET A 124 4.95 -9.68 -17.47
CA MET A 124 6.03 -10.23 -18.32
C MET A 124 7.43 -10.14 -17.71
N SER A 125 7.78 -9.02 -17.06
CA SER A 125 9.12 -8.81 -16.49
C SER A 125 9.34 -9.63 -15.22
N GLY A 126 10.53 -10.23 -15.09
CA GLY A 126 11.05 -10.83 -13.86
C GLY A 126 11.47 -9.78 -12.81
N MET A 127 12.03 -10.23 -11.68
CA MET A 127 12.57 -9.31 -10.67
C MET A 127 13.93 -8.70 -11.02
N GLY A 128 14.67 -9.25 -11.99
CA GLY A 128 15.99 -8.72 -12.38
C GLY A 128 16.89 -8.47 -11.17
N ASP A 129 17.58 -7.33 -11.18
CA ASP A 129 18.48 -6.88 -10.09
C ASP A 129 17.72 -6.15 -8.96
N THR A 130 16.39 -6.29 -8.87
CA THR A 130 15.58 -5.55 -7.90
C THR A 130 16.05 -5.75 -6.48
N GLN A 131 16.33 -6.99 -6.08
CA GLN A 131 16.68 -7.28 -4.70
C GLN A 131 18.05 -6.69 -4.34
N GLU A 132 18.99 -6.75 -5.28
CA GLU A 132 20.33 -6.18 -5.18
C GLU A 132 20.25 -4.65 -5.04
N ILE A 133 19.45 -3.99 -5.88
CA ILE A 133 19.23 -2.54 -5.82
C ILE A 133 18.58 -2.13 -4.51
N LEU A 134 17.51 -2.82 -4.09
CA LEU A 134 16.79 -2.48 -2.85
C LEU A 134 17.64 -2.70 -1.60
N ARG A 135 18.53 -3.70 -1.60
CA ARG A 135 19.47 -3.92 -0.49
C ARG A 135 20.39 -2.72 -0.25
N LEU A 136 20.78 -1.99 -1.30
CA LEU A 136 21.62 -0.79 -1.16
C LEU A 136 20.89 0.35 -0.43
N SER A 137 19.56 0.39 -0.54
CA SER A 137 18.70 1.38 0.11
C SER A 137 18.24 0.95 1.51
N CYS A 138 18.73 -0.16 2.06
CA CYS A 138 18.36 -0.66 3.38
C CYS A 138 19.54 -0.52 4.35
N PRO A 139 19.72 0.64 5.01
CA PRO A 139 20.76 0.81 6.02
C PRO A 139 20.43 -0.08 7.23
N GLY A 140 21.29 -1.06 7.53
CA GLY A 140 21.14 -1.96 8.67
C GLY A 140 21.26 -3.44 8.32
N ALA A 141 21.52 -4.26 9.34
CA ALA A 141 21.74 -5.71 9.17
C ALA A 141 20.41 -6.49 9.10
N ALA A 142 19.61 -6.23 8.07
CA ALA A 142 18.44 -7.04 7.76
C ALA A 142 18.85 -8.37 7.09
N THR A 143 18.17 -9.45 7.43
CA THR A 143 18.27 -10.72 6.69
C THR A 143 17.26 -10.73 5.56
N TRP A 144 17.66 -11.17 4.37
CA TRP A 144 16.77 -11.16 3.20
C TRP A 144 16.43 -12.57 2.74
N GLY A 145 15.14 -12.85 2.61
CA GLY A 145 14.66 -14.00 1.84
C GLY A 145 14.80 -13.79 0.34
N ALA A 146 14.68 -14.86 -0.44
CA ALA A 146 14.61 -14.74 -1.89
C ALA A 146 13.30 -14.05 -2.30
N GLY A 147 13.41 -12.99 -3.10
CA GLY A 147 12.27 -12.28 -3.67
C GLY A 147 11.46 -13.17 -4.59
N ARG A 148 10.13 -12.98 -4.60
CA ARG A 148 9.20 -13.77 -5.40
C ARG A 148 8.36 -12.92 -6.33
N ARG A 149 8.43 -13.20 -7.62
CA ARG A 149 7.48 -12.66 -8.60
C ARG A 149 6.26 -13.56 -8.74
N PHE A 150 5.07 -12.98 -8.71
CA PHE A 150 3.80 -13.62 -9.04
C PHE A 150 3.29 -13.13 -10.41
N SER A 151 2.79 -14.04 -11.24
CA SER A 151 2.05 -13.70 -12.47
C SER A 151 0.64 -13.21 -12.14
N GLU A 152 -0.02 -12.63 -13.15
CA GLU A 152 -1.48 -12.41 -13.14
C GLU A 152 -2.29 -13.69 -12.89
N SER A 153 -1.72 -14.86 -13.20
CA SER A 153 -2.32 -16.18 -13.03
C SER A 153 -1.89 -16.92 -11.75
N ALA A 154 -1.22 -16.23 -10.82
CA ALA A 154 -0.74 -16.85 -9.59
C ALA A 154 -1.90 -17.44 -8.77
N SER A 155 -1.80 -18.72 -8.41
CA SER A 155 -2.83 -19.42 -7.64
C SER A 155 -2.67 -19.19 -6.14
N GLU A 156 -3.77 -19.28 -5.39
CA GLU A 156 -3.75 -19.27 -3.92
C GLU A 156 -2.78 -20.33 -3.35
N SER A 157 -2.77 -21.53 -3.94
CA SER A 157 -1.86 -22.61 -3.53
C SER A 157 -0.38 -22.23 -3.68
N GLU A 158 -0.05 -21.43 -4.69
CA GLU A 158 1.32 -20.97 -4.93
C GLU A 158 1.74 -19.93 -3.89
N ILE A 159 0.86 -18.98 -3.59
CA ILE A 159 1.06 -17.97 -2.57
C ILE A 159 1.23 -18.64 -1.20
N ASN A 160 0.32 -19.56 -0.84
CA ASN A 160 0.39 -20.30 0.42
C ASN A 160 1.68 -21.13 0.56
N ARG A 161 2.16 -21.74 -0.54
CA ARG A 161 3.47 -22.42 -0.54
C ARG A 161 4.63 -21.47 -0.33
N TRP A 162 4.59 -20.28 -0.93
CA TRP A 162 5.64 -19.28 -0.74
C TRP A 162 5.67 -18.75 0.71
N VAL A 163 4.51 -18.39 1.25
CA VAL A 163 4.37 -17.95 2.65
C VAL A 163 4.82 -19.07 3.61
N GLY A 164 4.38 -20.31 3.38
CA GLY A 164 4.72 -21.46 4.22
C GLY A 164 6.19 -21.92 4.14
N LYS A 165 6.85 -21.81 2.98
CA LYS A 165 8.30 -22.09 2.85
C LYS A 165 9.16 -20.98 3.43
N SER A 166 8.64 -19.76 3.45
CA SER A 166 9.38 -18.61 3.93
C SER A 166 9.40 -18.52 5.45
N SER A 167 8.80 -19.49 6.17
CA SER A 167 8.70 -19.64 7.63
C SER A 167 9.32 -18.44 8.33
N PHE A 168 8.48 -17.43 8.44
CA PHE A 168 8.77 -16.12 9.00
C PHE A 168 8.96 -16.24 10.50
#